data_AF-A0A389MRZ5-F1
#
_entry.id   AF-A0A389MRZ5-F1
#
_cell.length_a   1.000
_cell.length_b   1.000
_cell.length_c   1.000
_cell.angle_alpha   90.00
_cell.angle_beta   90.00
_cell.angle_gamma   90.00
#
_symmetry.space_group_name_H-M   'P 1'
#
loop_
_entity.id
_entity.type
_entity.pdbx_description
1 polymer ?
#
loop_
_entity_poly.entity_id
_entity_poly.type
_entity_poly.pdbx_seq_one_letter_code
_entity_poly.pdbx_strand_id
1 'polypeptide(L)'
;MRLLSVAIALLLALPASARDEASKEIPATAKKSARKAPAGKPEEPSPEMRRRIAALALKQVAFGSISLLPVRFENSRLAGPFEDGGRRLYCVSSHMKGRTFGKAERPKAVFREEAGLLTVLDDDEVCQGHRTRPFEELDTPKDP
;
A
#
# COMPACT_ATOMS: atom_id res chain seq x y z
N MET A 1 -16.48 -48.93 -4.95
CA MET A 1 -16.49 -49.46 -3.57
C MET A 1 -16.35 -48.24 -2.65
N ARG A 2 -17.39 -47.72 -1.98
CA ARG A 2 -17.93 -48.20 -0.69
C ARG A 2 -16.76 -48.55 0.26
N LEU A 3 -16.56 -48.01 1.46
CA LEU A 3 -17.40 -47.32 2.43
C LEU A 3 -16.53 -47.20 3.74
N LEU A 4 -16.94 -46.38 4.70
CA LEU A 4 -16.62 -46.43 6.17
C LEU A 4 -15.21 -45.96 6.61
N SER A 5 -14.99 -45.30 7.75
CA SER A 5 -15.81 -44.87 8.91
C SER A 5 -15.00 -43.79 9.66
N VAL A 6 -15.53 -42.60 9.96
CA VAL A 6 -16.18 -42.23 11.23
C VAL A 6 -15.57 -42.90 12.46
N ALA A 7 -14.78 -42.15 13.24
CA ALA A 7 -14.54 -42.41 14.65
C ALA A 7 -14.73 -41.09 15.42
N ILE A 8 -15.99 -40.86 15.80
CA ILE A 8 -16.42 -39.80 16.72
C ILE A 8 -16.49 -40.40 18.12
N ALA A 9 -15.92 -39.64 19.06
CA ALA A 9 -16.22 -39.58 20.50
C ALA A 9 -15.99 -40.82 21.37
N LEU A 10 -15.26 -40.59 22.48
CA LEU A 10 -15.84 -40.43 23.82
C LEU A 10 -14.89 -41.04 24.86
N LEU A 11 -14.30 -40.22 25.75
CA LEU A 11 -14.09 -40.56 27.17
C LEU A 11 -13.54 -39.35 27.95
N LEU A 12 -14.45 -38.70 28.67
CA LEU A 12 -14.21 -37.86 29.83
C LEU A 12 -14.02 -38.76 31.06
N ALA A 13 -12.99 -38.51 31.89
CA ALA A 13 -13.03 -38.47 33.38
C ALA A 13 -11.64 -38.70 34.05
N LEU A 14 -11.07 -37.63 34.64
CA LEU A 14 -10.21 -37.39 35.85
C LEU A 14 -9.33 -38.50 36.49
N PRO A 15 -8.24 -38.20 37.27
CA PRO A 15 -8.06 -37.08 38.25
C PRO A 15 -6.71 -36.30 38.12
N ALA A 16 -6.57 -35.03 38.53
CA ALA A 16 -6.51 -34.46 39.89
C ALA A 16 -5.32 -34.94 40.77
N SER A 17 -4.06 -34.68 40.38
CA SER A 17 -2.96 -34.49 41.34
C SER A 17 -1.68 -33.97 40.64
N ALA A 18 -1.43 -32.66 40.73
CA ALA A 18 -0.12 -31.99 40.61
C ALA A 18 -0.37 -30.47 40.49
N ARG A 19 -0.86 -29.88 41.58
CA ARG A 19 -0.79 -28.45 41.88
C ARG A 19 0.19 -28.31 43.06
N ASP A 20 0.83 -27.15 43.14
CA ASP A 20 1.92 -26.73 44.05
C ASP A 20 3.33 -27.17 43.58
N GLU A 21 4.32 -26.30 43.43
CA GLU A 21 4.54 -24.98 44.03
C GLU A 21 5.63 -24.21 43.24
N ALA A 22 5.94 -22.99 43.70
CA ALA A 22 7.01 -22.09 43.24
C ALA A 22 6.63 -21.03 42.20
N SER A 23 5.71 -20.17 42.67
CA SER A 23 5.79 -18.73 42.53
C SER A 23 7.24 -18.22 42.59
N LYS A 24 7.67 -17.44 41.59
CA LYS A 24 8.71 -16.44 41.79
C LYS A 24 8.37 -15.18 41.03
N GLU A 25 8.27 -14.12 41.81
CA GLU A 25 7.83 -12.79 41.47
C GLU A 25 8.69 -12.10 40.39
N ILE A 26 7.99 -11.20 39.72
CA ILE A 26 8.36 -10.29 38.65
C ILE A 26 9.48 -9.33 39.11
N PRO A 27 10.34 -8.87 38.19
CA PRO A 27 10.46 -7.41 38.09
C PRO A 27 10.08 -6.90 36.71
N ALA A 28 9.24 -5.88 36.76
CA ALA A 28 8.99 -4.94 35.71
C ALA A 28 10.32 -4.30 35.28
N THR A 29 10.27 -3.67 34.11
CA THR A 29 11.27 -2.79 33.50
C THR A 29 12.30 -3.48 32.58
N ALA A 30 11.96 -3.49 31.30
CA ALA A 30 12.87 -3.02 30.27
C ALA A 30 12.04 -2.60 29.04
N LYS A 31 11.39 -1.43 29.13
CA LYS A 31 11.05 -0.64 27.93
C LYS A 31 12.37 -0.29 27.25
N LYS A 32 12.87 -1.18 26.39
CA LYS A 32 13.93 -0.86 25.45
C LYS A 32 13.29 -0.01 24.36
N SER A 33 13.17 1.29 24.64
CA SER A 33 12.81 2.32 23.66
C SER A 33 13.64 2.09 22.42
N ALA A 34 13.01 1.55 21.37
CA ALA A 34 13.59 1.51 20.05
C ALA A 34 13.97 2.96 19.72
N ARG A 35 15.28 3.22 19.62
CA ARG A 35 15.82 4.48 19.14
C ARG A 35 15.07 4.82 17.86
N LYS A 36 14.25 5.88 17.91
CA LYS A 36 13.77 6.56 16.72
C LYS A 36 15.02 6.92 15.93
N ALA A 37 15.28 6.19 14.84
CA ALA A 37 16.32 6.56 13.90
C ALA A 37 16.11 8.02 13.52
N PRO A 38 17.18 8.82 13.33
CA PRO A 38 17.04 10.19 12.90
C PRO A 38 16.17 10.19 11.65
N ALA A 39 15.08 10.95 11.67
CA ALA A 39 14.22 11.11 10.51
C ALA A 39 15.08 11.65 9.39
N GLY A 40 15.52 10.77 8.50
CA GLY A 40 16.20 11.13 7.27
C GLY A 40 15.31 12.11 6.52
N LYS A 41 15.94 12.96 5.70
CA LYS A 41 15.19 13.80 4.75
C LYS A 41 14.19 12.89 4.01
N PRO A 42 12.96 13.37 3.72
CA PRO A 42 12.01 12.59 2.95
C PRO A 42 12.70 12.12 1.69
N GLU A 43 12.89 10.81 1.58
CA GLU A 43 13.53 10.20 0.43
C GLU A 43 12.73 10.61 -0.80
N GLU A 44 13.42 11.06 -1.84
CA GLU A 44 12.78 11.47 -3.08
C GLU A 44 12.99 10.36 -4.10
N PRO A 45 11.91 9.88 -4.77
CA PRO A 45 12.09 8.87 -5.79
C PRO A 45 12.97 9.41 -6.91
N SER A 46 13.88 8.57 -7.39
CA SER A 46 14.77 8.91 -8.48
C SER A 46 13.97 9.30 -9.74
N PRO A 47 14.54 10.12 -10.66
CA PRO A 47 13.87 10.46 -11.91
C PRO A 47 13.46 9.23 -12.74
N GLU A 48 14.26 8.16 -12.69
CA GLU A 48 13.91 6.88 -13.32
C GLU A 48 12.68 6.24 -12.68
N MET A 49 12.65 6.16 -11.34
CA MET A 49 11.50 5.63 -10.61
C MET A 49 10.23 6.42 -10.90
N ARG A 50 10.32 7.76 -10.91
CA ARG A 50 9.20 8.65 -11.26
C ARG A 50 8.63 8.36 -12.64
N ARG A 51 9.49 8.18 -13.66
CA ARG A 51 9.07 7.80 -15.02
C ARG A 51 8.41 6.41 -15.07
N ARG A 52 8.94 5.45 -14.32
CA ARG A 52 8.37 4.09 -14.23
C ARG A 52 6.99 4.11 -13.58
N ILE A 53 6.81 4.88 -12.52
CA ILE A 53 5.52 5.11 -11.87
C ILE A 53 4.53 5.76 -12.85
N ALA A 54 4.94 6.78 -13.60
CA ALA A 54 4.06 7.43 -14.59
C ALA A 54 3.63 6.46 -15.69
N ALA A 55 4.57 5.70 -16.25
CA ALA A 55 4.29 4.69 -17.26
C ALA A 55 3.34 3.59 -16.75
N LEU A 56 3.45 3.21 -15.48
CA LEU A 56 2.54 2.23 -14.87
C LEU A 56 1.16 2.83 -14.58
N ALA A 57 1.09 4.09 -14.14
CA ALA A 57 -0.16 4.82 -13.94
C ALA A 57 -0.97 4.93 -15.24
N LEU A 58 -0.33 5.30 -16.36
CA LEU A 58 -0.98 5.41 -17.68
C LEU A 58 -1.54 4.09 -18.21
N LYS A 59 -1.11 2.94 -17.67
CA LYS A 59 -1.67 1.63 -18.00
C LYS A 59 -2.93 1.28 -17.20
N GLN A 60 -3.26 2.04 -16.17
CA GLN A 60 -4.42 1.78 -15.32
C GLN A 60 -5.71 2.27 -15.97
N VAL A 61 -6.78 1.48 -15.82
CA VAL A 61 -8.13 1.83 -16.30
C VAL A 61 -8.62 3.13 -15.65
N ALA A 62 -8.31 3.31 -14.37
CA ALA A 62 -8.61 4.54 -13.64
C ALA A 62 -7.97 5.79 -14.29
N PHE A 63 -6.83 5.65 -14.95
CA PHE A 63 -6.12 6.71 -15.68
C PHE A 63 -6.44 6.67 -17.19
N GLY A 64 -7.52 6.01 -17.60
CA GLY A 64 -8.01 6.08 -18.97
C GLY A 64 -7.24 5.24 -19.98
N SER A 65 -6.55 4.18 -19.56
CA SER A 65 -5.84 3.26 -20.47
C SER A 65 -6.73 2.60 -21.54
N ILE A 66 -8.05 2.58 -21.31
CA ILE A 66 -9.06 2.05 -22.24
C ILE A 66 -10.01 3.15 -22.77
N SER A 67 -9.70 4.43 -22.54
CA SER A 67 -10.55 5.54 -22.97
C SER A 67 -10.48 5.72 -24.48
N LEU A 68 -11.63 5.79 -25.15
CA LEU A 68 -11.72 6.17 -26.57
C LEU A 68 -11.53 7.68 -26.78
N LEU A 69 -11.78 8.46 -25.73
CA LEU A 69 -11.61 9.91 -25.75
C LEU A 69 -10.20 10.28 -25.28
N PRO A 70 -9.56 11.29 -25.88
CA PRO A 70 -8.26 11.78 -25.43
C PRO A 70 -8.31 12.22 -23.97
N VAL A 71 -7.49 11.59 -23.13
CA VAL A 71 -7.36 11.93 -21.72
C VAL A 71 -6.27 12.97 -21.52
N ARG A 72 -6.55 13.97 -20.70
CA ARG A 72 -5.62 15.02 -20.31
C ARG A 72 -5.46 15.01 -18.79
N PHE A 73 -4.22 15.13 -18.35
CA PHE A 73 -3.85 15.17 -16.93
C PHE A 73 -3.34 16.54 -16.57
N GLU A 74 -3.80 17.04 -15.43
CA GLU A 74 -3.44 18.34 -14.87
C GLU A 74 -3.17 18.16 -13.37
N ASN A 75 -2.21 18.93 -12.86
CA ASN A 75 -1.93 19.00 -11.42
C ASN A 75 -1.69 17.62 -10.79
N SER A 76 -0.98 16.74 -11.48
CA SER A 76 -0.66 15.41 -10.98
C SER A 76 0.24 15.49 -9.75
N ARG A 77 0.02 14.55 -8.83
CA ARG A 77 0.66 14.50 -7.52
C ARG A 77 1.18 13.10 -7.23
N LEU A 78 2.41 13.04 -6.71
CA LEU A 78 3.05 11.83 -6.24
C LEU A 78 3.29 11.94 -4.73
N ALA A 79 2.83 10.95 -3.97
CA ALA A 79 3.29 10.69 -2.61
C ALA A 79 4.25 9.49 -2.61
N GLY A 80 5.25 9.55 -1.74
CA GLY A 80 6.19 8.48 -1.50
C GLY A 80 7.62 8.75 -1.98
N PRO A 81 8.54 7.80 -1.71
CA PRO A 81 8.30 6.54 -1.01
C PRO A 81 7.84 6.73 0.46
N PHE A 82 6.96 5.86 0.93
CA PHE A 82 6.60 5.74 2.35
C PHE A 82 6.38 4.26 2.72
N GLU A 83 6.49 3.93 4.00
CA GLU A 83 6.30 2.57 4.51
C GLU A 83 4.89 2.39 5.06
N ASP A 84 4.23 1.30 4.68
CA ASP A 84 2.93 0.87 5.23
C ASP A 84 2.90 -0.66 5.34
N GLY A 85 2.78 -1.18 6.57
CA GLY A 85 2.76 -2.62 6.82
C GLY A 85 4.03 -3.36 6.35
N GLY A 86 5.19 -2.69 6.35
CA GLY A 86 6.45 -3.25 5.83
C GLY A 86 6.54 -3.26 4.29
N ARG A 87 5.64 -2.54 3.61
CA ARG A 87 5.63 -2.34 2.17
C ARG A 87 6.06 -0.91 1.87
N ARG A 88 6.95 -0.76 0.90
CA ARG A 88 7.32 0.54 0.37
C ARG A 88 6.36 0.93 -0.73
N LEU A 89 5.63 2.02 -0.53
CA LEU A 89 4.52 2.43 -1.38
C LEU A 89 4.71 3.81 -2.02
N TYR A 90 4.01 3.98 -3.14
CA TYR A 90 3.84 5.23 -3.87
C TYR A 90 2.37 5.43 -4.20
N CYS A 91 1.89 6.67 -4.09
CA CYS A 91 0.53 7.02 -4.48
C CYS A 91 0.54 8.10 -5.54
N VAL A 92 -0.14 7.86 -6.65
CA VAL A 92 -0.38 8.84 -7.70
C VAL A 92 -1.83 9.29 -7.64
N SER A 93 -2.03 10.60 -7.74
CA SER A 93 -3.35 11.19 -7.98
C SER A 93 -3.23 12.28 -9.03
N SER A 94 -4.29 12.51 -9.81
CA SER A 94 -4.27 13.54 -10.85
C SER A 94 -5.64 14.21 -10.99
N HIS A 95 -5.68 15.39 -11.58
CA HIS A 95 -6.92 15.94 -12.14
C HIS A 95 -6.97 15.52 -13.60
N MET A 96 -8.01 14.77 -13.95
CA MET A 96 -8.16 14.17 -15.27
C MET A 96 -9.39 14.73 -15.97
N LYS A 97 -9.25 15.00 -17.26
CA LYS A 97 -10.36 15.35 -18.15
C LYS A 97 -10.34 14.43 -19.36
N GLY A 98 -11.49 14.32 -20.01
CA GLY A 98 -11.61 13.68 -21.31
C GLY A 98 -12.08 12.23 -21.27
N ARG A 99 -11.97 11.49 -20.16
CA ARG A 99 -12.54 10.13 -20.08
C ARG A 99 -14.08 10.15 -20.09
N THR A 100 -14.68 11.13 -19.43
CA THR A 100 -16.13 11.39 -19.45
C THR A 100 -16.39 12.80 -19.94
N PHE A 101 -17.32 12.98 -20.89
CA PHE A 101 -17.66 14.30 -21.41
C PHE A 101 -18.12 15.25 -20.31
N GLY A 102 -17.49 16.43 -20.24
CA GLY A 102 -17.87 17.52 -19.34
C GLY A 102 -17.66 17.25 -17.84
N LYS A 103 -17.01 16.15 -17.45
CA LYS A 103 -16.74 15.82 -16.04
C LYS A 103 -15.25 15.79 -15.76
N ALA A 104 -14.85 16.52 -14.72
CA ALA A 104 -13.52 16.38 -14.15
C ALA A 104 -13.47 15.13 -13.26
N GLU A 105 -12.38 14.39 -13.36
CA GLU A 105 -12.18 13.12 -12.68
C GLU A 105 -10.89 13.18 -11.85
N ARG A 106 -10.83 12.45 -10.73
CA ARG A 106 -9.68 12.47 -9.82
C ARG A 106 -9.16 11.05 -9.60
N PRO A 107 -8.52 10.43 -10.60
CA PRO A 107 -8.04 9.06 -10.46
C PRO A 107 -6.93 8.98 -9.42
N LYS A 108 -6.85 7.81 -8.77
CA LYS A 108 -5.76 7.44 -7.87
C LYS A 108 -5.24 6.06 -8.24
N ALA A 109 -3.95 5.84 -8.03
CA ALA A 109 -3.31 4.53 -8.14
C ALA A 109 -2.24 4.38 -7.06
N VAL A 110 -2.11 3.17 -6.55
CA VAL A 110 -1.13 2.81 -5.52
C VAL A 110 -0.16 1.81 -6.10
N PHE A 111 1.13 2.04 -5.86
CA PHE A 111 2.19 1.18 -6.33
C PHE A 111 3.05 0.69 -5.17
N ARG A 112 3.27 -0.62 -5.09
CA ARG A 112 4.22 -1.24 -4.16
C ARG A 112 5.54 -1.46 -4.87
N GLU A 113 6.62 -1.02 -4.24
CA GLU A 113 7.99 -1.35 -4.62
C GLU A 113 8.48 -2.55 -3.81
N GLU A 114 8.96 -3.57 -4.52
CA GLU A 114 9.59 -4.76 -3.93
C GLU A 114 10.73 -5.23 -4.84
N ALA A 115 11.95 -5.32 -4.31
CA ALA A 115 13.16 -5.70 -5.07
C ALA A 115 13.33 -4.89 -6.38
N GLY A 116 12.98 -3.60 -6.36
CA GLY A 116 13.05 -2.70 -7.51
C GLY A 116 11.95 -2.91 -8.57
N LEU A 117 10.95 -3.77 -8.31
CA LEU A 117 9.76 -3.96 -9.14
C LEU A 117 8.59 -3.16 -8.60
N LEU A 118 7.76 -2.62 -9.51
CA LEU A 118 6.53 -1.91 -9.16
C LEU A 118 5.32 -2.80 -9.47
N THR A 119 4.45 -2.97 -8.49
CA THR A 119 3.16 -3.67 -8.62
C THR A 119 2.03 -2.74 -8.23
N VAL A 120 0.86 -2.89 -8.86
CA VAL A 120 -0.33 -2.08 -8.55
C VAL A 120 -1.04 -2.69 -7.35
N LEU A 121 -1.50 -1.86 -6.42
CA LEU A 121 -2.37 -2.26 -5.32
C LEU A 121 -3.76 -1.63 -5.48
N ASP A 122 -4.78 -2.42 -5.15
CA ASP A 122 -6.18 -1.98 -5.12
C ASP A 122 -6.58 -1.64 -3.67
N ASP A 123 -5.90 -0.63 -3.12
CA ASP A 123 -6.12 -0.12 -1.77
C ASP A 123 -5.69 1.34 -1.76
N ASP A 124 -6.64 2.27 -1.97
CA ASP A 124 -6.33 3.70 -2.04
C ASP A 124 -6.37 4.40 -0.66
N GLU A 125 -6.77 3.69 0.39
CA GLU A 125 -6.83 4.21 1.76
C GLU A 125 -5.43 4.45 2.32
N VAL A 126 -4.45 3.63 1.92
CA VAL A 126 -3.03 3.81 2.26
C VAL A 126 -2.42 5.11 1.72
N CYS A 127 -3.12 5.85 0.85
CA CYS A 127 -2.64 7.13 0.34
C CYS A 127 -3.01 8.33 1.22
N GLN A 128 -3.84 8.14 2.25
CA GLN A 128 -4.33 9.24 3.07
C GLN A 128 -3.25 9.79 4.01
N GLY A 129 -3.23 11.11 4.20
CA GLY A 129 -2.31 11.76 5.13
C GLY A 129 -0.84 11.86 4.69
N HIS A 130 -0.47 11.30 3.53
CA HIS A 130 0.89 11.39 3.02
C HIS A 130 1.18 12.70 2.28
N ARG A 131 2.40 13.23 2.48
CA ARG A 131 2.85 14.44 1.79
C ARG A 131 3.02 14.16 0.30
N THR A 132 2.32 14.95 -0.52
CA THR A 132 2.43 14.87 -1.98
C THR A 132 3.37 15.94 -2.54
N ARG A 133 3.92 15.68 -3.73
CA ARG A 133 4.72 16.61 -4.54
C ARG A 133 4.19 16.67 -5.98
N PRO A 134 4.51 17.72 -6.76
CA PRO A 134 4.17 17.76 -8.19
C PRO A 134 4.75 16.56 -8.95
N PHE A 135 3.98 16.05 -9.89
CA PHE A 135 4.32 14.87 -10.70
C PHE A 135 4.15 15.17 -12.19
N GLU A 136 5.05 16.01 -12.70
CA GLU A 136 5.03 16.52 -14.07
C GLU A 136 5.21 15.43 -15.12
N GLU A 137 5.79 14.28 -14.75
CA GLU A 137 5.94 13.12 -15.64
C GLU A 137 4.60 12.57 -16.15
N LEU A 138 3.49 12.90 -15.47
CA LEU A 138 2.14 12.50 -15.86
C LEU A 138 1.35 13.65 -16.51
N ASP A 139 1.70 14.90 -16.23
CA ASP A 139 0.93 16.04 -16.72
C ASP A 139 1.03 16.17 -18.24
N THR A 140 -0.10 16.49 -18.87
CA THR A 140 -0.08 16.81 -20.30
C THR A 140 0.69 18.12 -20.49
N PRO A 141 1.60 18.22 -21.48
CA PRO A 141 2.17 19.49 -21.89
C PRO A 141 1.08 20.54 -22.07
N LYS A 142 1.24 21.70 -21.44
CA LYS A 142 0.39 22.86 -21.72
C LYS A 142 0.86 23.41 -23.05
N ASP A 143 0.02 23.38 -24.07
CA ASP A 143 0.31 24.06 -25.32
C ASP A 143 0.57 25.55 -25.01
N PRO A 144 1.65 26.16 -25.56
CA PRO A 144 2.01 27.55 -25.33
C PRO A 144 1.02 28.54 -25.95
#